data_AF-A0AAW1HQY3-F1
#
_entry.id   AF-A0AAW1HQY3-F1
#
_cell.length_a   1.000
_cell.length_b   1.000
_cell.length_c   1.000
_cell.angle_alpha   90.00
_cell.angle_beta   90.00
_cell.angle_gamma   90.00
#
_symmetry.space_group_name_H-M   'P 1'
#
loop_
_entity.id
_entity.type
_entity.pdbx_description
1 polymer ?
#
loop_
_entity_poly.entity_id
_entity_poly.type
_entity_poly.pdbx_seq_one_letter_code
_entity_poly.pdbx_strand_id
1 'polypeptide(L)'
;MVYCPESDSILFIGSPFIDGLEGLTGSGLFISDIPLHDATRDVILVGEQARAQDGLRKRMDKLKNSIEEGSKAVDKEREKNVSLLHLIFPPGIAKRLWLGETIESQTHENVTMLFSDIVGFTSICATATPMMVINMLQNLYNQFDVYCGQLDVYK
;
A
#
# COMPACT_ATOMS: atom_id res chain seq x y z
N MET A 1 -35.52 -42.90 10.65
CA MET A 1 -36.15 -44.13 11.18
C MET A 1 -36.34 -45.10 10.03
N VAL A 2 -35.99 -46.36 10.23
CA VAL A 2 -36.08 -47.42 9.22
C VAL A 2 -36.88 -48.56 9.84
N TYR A 3 -37.96 -48.99 9.19
CA TYR A 3 -38.72 -50.16 9.65
C TYR A 3 -37.98 -51.44 9.24
N CYS A 4 -37.82 -52.37 10.17
CA CYS A 4 -37.16 -53.66 10.01
C CYS A 4 -38.23 -54.77 10.08
N PRO A 5 -38.67 -55.32 8.93
CA PRO A 5 -39.78 -56.27 8.89
C PRO A 5 -39.48 -57.61 9.56
N GLU A 6 -38.21 -58.04 9.54
CA GLU A 6 -37.75 -59.32 10.08
C GLU A 6 -37.90 -59.42 11.61
N SER A 7 -37.88 -58.27 12.28
CA SER A 7 -37.98 -58.15 13.74
C SER A 7 -39.19 -57.33 14.19
N ASP A 8 -40.07 -56.96 13.26
CA ASP A 8 -41.22 -56.05 13.46
C ASP A 8 -40.88 -54.82 14.34
N SER A 9 -39.80 -54.12 14.00
CA SER A 9 -39.24 -53.03 14.82
C SER A 9 -38.88 -51.81 13.99
N ILE A 10 -38.74 -50.65 14.64
CA ILE A 10 -38.24 -49.41 14.00
C ILE A 10 -36.84 -49.11 14.52
N LEU A 11 -35.87 -49.09 13.62
CA LEU A 11 -34.50 -48.67 13.89
C LEU A 11 -34.39 -47.14 13.75
N PHE A 12 -33.90 -46.48 14.81
CA PHE A 12 -33.51 -45.08 14.76
C PHE A 12 -31.99 -44.97 14.58
N ILE A 13 -31.55 -44.46 13.44
CA ILE A 13 -30.16 -44.09 13.18
C ILE A 13 -30.13 -42.56 13.11
N GLY A 14 -29.26 -41.95 13.89
CA GLY A 14 -29.07 -40.51 13.91
C GLY A 14 -27.79 -40.16 14.63
N SER A 15 -27.28 -38.98 14.28
CA SER A 15 -26.12 -38.36 14.91
C SER A 15 -26.59 -37.24 15.82
N PRO A 16 -25.90 -36.95 16.93
CA PRO A 16 -26.27 -35.87 17.82
C PRO A 16 -26.17 -34.52 17.09
N PHE A 17 -27.17 -33.66 17.26
CA PHE A 17 -27.17 -32.31 16.70
C PHE A 17 -26.55 -31.33 17.71
N ILE A 18 -25.28 -30.99 17.51
CA ILE A 18 -24.48 -30.24 18.49
C ILE A 18 -23.54 -29.25 17.80
N ASP A 19 -23.46 -28.02 18.33
CA ASP A 19 -22.59 -26.95 17.82
C ASP A 19 -21.22 -26.91 18.51
N GLY A 20 -20.31 -27.80 18.08
CA GLY A 20 -18.91 -27.78 18.49
C GLY A 20 -18.61 -28.61 19.74
N LEU A 21 -17.40 -28.47 20.28
CA LEU A 21 -16.91 -29.29 21.40
C LEU A 21 -17.59 -28.93 22.72
N GLU A 22 -17.93 -27.66 22.94
CA GLU A 22 -18.62 -27.21 24.15
C GLU A 22 -20.00 -27.84 24.29
N GLY A 23 -20.77 -27.89 23.19
CA GLY A 23 -22.10 -28.51 23.19
C GLY A 23 -22.08 -30.01 23.47
N LEU A 24 -20.98 -30.70 23.09
CA LEU A 24 -20.78 -32.12 23.40
C LEU A 24 -20.62 -32.30 24.90
N THR A 25 -19.67 -31.57 25.50
CA THR A 25 -19.41 -31.63 26.94
C THR A 25 -20.63 -31.19 27.77
N GLY A 26 -21.37 -30.19 27.32
CA GLY A 26 -22.60 -29.72 27.96
C GLY A 26 -23.74 -30.76 27.93
N SER A 27 -23.71 -31.69 26.98
CA SER A 27 -24.65 -32.82 26.87
C SER A 27 -24.11 -34.12 27.49
N GLY A 28 -22.94 -34.08 28.13
CA GLY A 28 -22.27 -35.25 28.70
C GLY A 28 -21.74 -36.26 27.67
N LEU A 29 -21.61 -35.84 26.41
CA LEU A 29 -21.06 -36.64 25.33
C LEU A 29 -19.61 -36.25 25.05
N PHE A 30 -18.84 -37.20 24.55
CA PHE A 30 -17.46 -37.02 24.14
C PHE A 30 -17.32 -37.20 22.62
N ILE A 31 -16.26 -36.61 22.05
CA ILE A 31 -15.95 -36.81 20.62
C ILE A 31 -15.69 -38.27 20.27
N SER A 32 -15.29 -39.10 21.25
CA SER A 32 -15.11 -40.54 21.11
C SER A 32 -16.42 -41.30 20.89
N ASP A 33 -17.56 -40.71 21.29
CA ASP A 33 -18.88 -41.32 21.16
C ASP A 33 -19.43 -41.19 19.73
N ILE A 34 -18.81 -40.34 18.90
CA ILE A 34 -19.13 -40.17 17.48
C ILE A 34 -18.19 -41.03 16.63
N PRO A 35 -18.72 -41.99 15.85
CA PRO A 35 -17.90 -42.84 14.98
C PRO A 35 -17.06 -42.05 13.97
N LEU A 36 -15.90 -42.59 13.57
CA LEU A 36 -15.02 -41.94 12.59
C LEU A 36 -15.63 -41.78 11.20
N HIS A 37 -16.60 -42.62 10.84
CA HIS A 37 -17.30 -42.56 9.56
C HIS A 37 -18.49 -41.59 9.58
N ASP A 38 -18.80 -41.01 10.73
CA ASP A 38 -19.87 -40.03 10.87
C ASP A 38 -19.33 -38.62 10.53
N ALA A 39 -19.90 -38.01 9.50
CA ALA A 39 -19.52 -36.68 9.03
C ALA A 39 -19.72 -35.58 10.08
N THR A 40 -20.60 -35.77 11.08
CA THR A 40 -20.79 -34.81 12.18
C THR A 40 -19.49 -34.60 12.96
N ARG A 41 -18.63 -35.63 13.04
CA ARG A 41 -17.32 -35.53 13.70
C ARG A 41 -16.40 -34.53 13.01
N ASP A 42 -16.32 -34.58 11.68
CA ASP A 42 -15.47 -33.69 10.89
C ASP A 42 -15.96 -32.24 10.98
N VAL A 43 -17.28 -32.04 10.93
CA VAL A 43 -17.89 -30.71 11.05
C VAL A 43 -17.56 -30.05 12.39
N ILE A 44 -17.67 -30.80 13.50
CA ILE A 44 -17.34 -30.30 14.84
C ILE A 44 -15.86 -29.90 14.93
N LEU A 45 -14.95 -30.75 14.43
CA LEU A 45 -13.51 -30.49 14.47
C LEU A 45 -13.10 -29.29 13.61
N VAL A 46 -13.65 -29.18 12.39
CA VAL A 46 -13.39 -28.06 11.49
C VAL A 46 -13.93 -26.76 12.09
N GLY A 47 -15.10 -26.78 12.71
CA GLY A 47 -15.68 -25.60 13.36
C GLY A 47 -14.79 -25.06 14.49
N GLU A 48 -14.25 -25.95 15.32
CA GLU A 48 -13.35 -25.58 16.43
C GLU A 48 -12.00 -25.08 15.93
N GLN A 49 -11.43 -25.73 14.92
CA GLN A 49 -10.20 -25.26 14.27
C GLN A 49 -10.40 -23.87 13.63
N ALA A 50 -11.53 -23.64 12.97
CA ALA A 50 -11.86 -22.34 12.40
C ALA A 50 -11.99 -21.26 13.49
N ARG A 51 -12.66 -21.55 14.62
CA ARG A 51 -12.76 -20.63 15.77
C ARG A 51 -11.39 -20.29 16.35
N ALA A 52 -10.53 -21.29 16.53
CA ALA A 52 -9.17 -21.10 17.03
C ALA A 52 -8.32 -20.21 16.11
N GLN A 53 -8.56 -20.28 14.80
CA GLN A 53 -7.80 -19.51 13.80
C GLN A 53 -8.43 -18.17 13.41
N ASP A 54 -9.71 -17.93 13.68
CA ASP A 54 -10.42 -16.70 13.27
C ASP A 54 -9.76 -15.42 13.82
N GLY A 55 -9.38 -15.43 15.10
CA GLY A 55 -8.70 -14.30 15.73
C GLY A 55 -7.35 -13.98 15.10
N LEU A 56 -6.57 -15.01 14.75
CA LEU A 56 -5.28 -14.85 14.09
C LEU A 56 -5.47 -14.38 12.64
N ARG A 57 -6.43 -14.96 11.90
CA ARG A 57 -6.74 -14.58 10.53
C ARG A 57 -7.14 -13.11 10.43
N LYS A 58 -8.02 -12.63 11.32
CA LYS A 58 -8.39 -11.20 11.40
C LYS A 58 -7.19 -10.29 11.66
N ARG A 59 -6.24 -10.71 12.50
CA ARG A 59 -5.01 -9.94 12.76
C ARG A 59 -4.09 -9.92 11.55
N MET A 60 -3.94 -11.05 10.87
CA MET A 60 -3.17 -11.19 9.63
C MET A 60 -3.73 -10.29 8.52
N ASP A 61 -5.05 -10.28 8.34
CA ASP A 61 -5.72 -9.43 7.35
C ASP A 61 -5.50 -7.95 7.66
N LYS A 62 -5.67 -7.54 8.93
CA LYS A 62 -5.38 -6.16 9.36
C LYS A 62 -3.92 -5.77 9.12
N LEU A 63 -2.98 -6.64 9.51
CA LEU A 63 -1.56 -6.38 9.33
C LEU A 63 -1.19 -6.26 7.85
N LYS A 64 -1.73 -7.14 7.01
CA LYS A 64 -1.53 -7.10 5.56
C LYS A 64 -2.01 -5.78 4.97
N ASN A 65 -3.21 -5.33 5.36
CA ASN A 65 -3.76 -4.05 4.90
C ASN A 65 -2.88 -2.87 5.36
N SER A 66 -2.45 -2.85 6.62
CA SER A 66 -1.56 -1.80 7.14
C SER A 66 -0.19 -1.79 6.44
N ILE A 67 0.36 -2.96 6.10
CA ILE A 67 1.60 -3.06 5.32
C ILE A 67 1.39 -2.51 3.91
N GLU A 68 0.28 -2.84 3.26
CA GLU A 68 -0.03 -2.36 1.91
C GLU A 68 -0.21 -0.84 1.89
N GLU A 69 -0.91 -0.28 2.87
CA GLU A 69 -1.06 1.16 3.05
C GLU A 69 0.29 1.85 3.31
N GLY A 70 1.12 1.26 4.19
CA GLY A 70 2.47 1.75 4.46
C GLY A 70 3.36 1.73 3.21
N SER A 71 3.33 0.67 2.41
CA SER A 71 4.07 0.57 1.16
C SER A 71 3.64 1.67 0.18
N LYS A 72 2.33 1.88 -0.01
CA LYS A 72 1.81 2.94 -0.88
C LYS A 72 2.23 4.33 -0.43
N ALA A 73 2.25 4.58 0.88
CA ALA A 73 2.70 5.86 1.42
C ALA A 73 4.20 6.11 1.15
N VAL A 74 5.04 5.08 1.36
CA VAL A 74 6.47 5.14 1.07
C VAL A 74 6.72 5.35 -0.42
N ASP A 75 6.01 4.66 -1.30
CA ASP A 75 6.15 4.82 -2.75
C ASP A 75 5.80 6.25 -3.20
N LYS A 76 4.73 6.83 -2.64
CA LYS A 76 4.35 8.22 -2.89
C LYS A 76 5.39 9.23 -2.41
N GLU A 77 6.01 8.97 -1.26
CA GLU A 77 7.08 9.82 -0.73
C GLU A 77 8.36 9.71 -1.57
N ARG A 78 8.69 8.51 -2.03
CA ARG A 78 9.80 8.28 -2.98
C ARG A 78 9.58 9.03 -4.29
N GLU A 79 8.38 8.96 -4.87
CA GLU A 79 8.05 9.66 -6.11
C GLU A 79 8.19 11.19 -5.95
N LYS A 80 7.73 11.75 -4.83
CA LYS A 80 7.92 13.16 -4.51
C LYS A 80 9.41 13.52 -4.39
N ASN A 81 10.19 12.72 -3.68
CA ASN A 81 11.62 13.00 -3.50
C ASN A 81 12.38 12.95 -4.84
N VAL A 82 12.08 11.96 -5.70
CA VAL A 82 12.67 11.89 -7.04
C VAL A 82 12.25 13.09 -7.88
N SER A 83 10.97 13.48 -7.83
CA SER A 83 10.48 14.68 -8.53
C SER A 83 11.21 15.95 -8.08
N LEU A 84 11.45 16.10 -6.78
CA LEU A 84 12.20 17.23 -6.23
C LEU A 84 13.66 17.26 -6.72
N LEU A 85 14.31 16.09 -6.84
CA LEU A 85 15.67 16.02 -7.39
C LEU A 85 15.70 16.43 -8.86
N HIS A 86 14.68 16.07 -9.64
CA HIS A 86 14.56 16.47 -11.04
C HIS A 86 14.30 17.96 -11.26
N LEU A 87 13.81 18.68 -10.24
CA LEU A 87 13.67 20.15 -10.31
C LEU A 87 15.02 20.88 -10.20
N ILE A 88 16.05 20.21 -9.68
CA ILE A 88 17.35 20.83 -9.36
C ILE A 88 18.48 20.29 -10.24
N PHE A 89 18.38 19.03 -10.67
CA PHE A 89 19.44 18.34 -11.40
C PHE A 89 18.92 17.70 -12.69
N PRO A 90 19.77 17.58 -13.73
CA PRO A 90 19.41 16.82 -14.92
C PRO A 90 19.02 15.37 -14.56
N PRO A 91 18.11 14.72 -15.32
CA PRO A 91 17.59 13.41 -14.97
C PRO A 91 18.65 12.33 -14.69
N GLY A 92 19.75 12.33 -15.45
CA GLY A 92 20.86 11.41 -15.24
C GLY A 92 21.59 11.60 -13.92
N ILE A 93 21.81 12.85 -13.50
CA ILE A 93 22.47 13.20 -12.23
C ILE A 93 21.51 12.91 -11.06
N ALA A 94 20.25 13.32 -11.17
CA ALA A 94 19.22 13.05 -10.16
C ALA A 94 19.10 11.56 -9.83
N LYS A 95 19.11 10.68 -10.85
CA LYS A 95 19.07 9.23 -10.67
C LYS A 95 20.28 8.70 -9.91
N ARG A 96 21.48 9.17 -10.23
CA ARG A 96 22.73 8.73 -9.56
C ARG A 96 22.77 9.19 -8.11
N LEU A 97 22.38 10.44 -7.83
CA LEU A 97 22.23 10.96 -6.47
C LEU A 97 21.23 10.13 -5.66
N TRP A 98 20.09 9.78 -6.27
CA TRP A 98 19.08 8.95 -5.62
C TRP A 98 19.59 7.55 -5.25
N LEU A 99 20.46 6.97 -6.09
CA LEU A 99 21.12 5.69 -5.82
C LEU A 99 22.26 5.79 -4.79
N GLY A 100 22.57 7.00 -4.30
CA GLY A 100 23.67 7.23 -3.37
C GLY A 100 25.05 7.14 -4.02
N GLU A 101 25.13 7.24 -5.35
CA GLU A 101 26.39 7.21 -6.09
C GLU A 101 27.14 8.52 -5.93
N THR A 102 28.47 8.44 -5.90
CA THR A 102 29.34 9.62 -6.01
C THR A 102 29.33 10.11 -7.46
N ILE A 103 29.25 11.43 -7.62
CA ILE A 103 29.28 12.10 -8.92
C ILE A 103 30.62 12.80 -9.09
N GLU A 104 31.41 12.30 -10.03
CA GLU A 104 32.66 12.95 -10.44
C GLU A 104 32.38 14.17 -11.31
N SER A 105 33.27 15.15 -11.24
CA SER A 105 33.22 16.34 -12.10
C SER A 105 33.34 15.94 -13.56
N GLN A 106 32.45 16.46 -14.40
CA GLN A 106 32.49 16.23 -15.85
C GLN A 106 32.85 17.52 -16.58
N THR A 107 33.67 17.38 -17.61
CA THR A 107 33.95 18.46 -18.56
C THR A 107 33.09 18.25 -19.79
N HIS A 108 32.39 19.30 -20.22
CA HIS A 108 31.57 19.29 -21.43
C HIS A 108 32.17 20.27 -22.43
N GLU A 109 32.54 19.78 -23.62
CA GLU A 109 33.25 20.58 -24.63
C GLU A 109 32.32 21.53 -25.40
N ASN A 110 31.08 21.11 -25.66
CA ASN A 110 30.11 21.85 -26.48
C ASN A 110 28.91 22.27 -25.63
N VAL A 111 29.06 23.37 -24.88
CA VAL A 111 28.00 23.96 -24.07
C VAL A 111 27.72 25.39 -24.52
N THR A 112 26.44 25.72 -24.64
CA THR A 112 25.98 27.09 -24.87
C THR A 112 25.31 27.59 -23.60
N MET A 113 25.75 28.73 -23.07
CA MET A 113 25.17 29.36 -21.88
C MET A 113 24.36 30.60 -22.26
N LEU A 114 23.20 30.76 -21.65
CA LEU A 114 22.38 31.96 -21.75
C LEU A 114 22.29 32.63 -20.39
N PHE A 115 22.64 33.91 -20.33
CA PHE A 115 22.45 34.76 -19.16
C PHE A 115 21.42 35.83 -19.48
N SER A 116 20.49 36.08 -18.55
CA SER A 116 19.46 37.10 -18.68
C SER A 116 19.29 37.85 -17.37
N ASP A 117 19.10 39.17 -17.45
CA ASP A 117 18.86 40.03 -16.30
C ASP A 117 17.61 40.92 -16.53
N ILE A 118 16.98 41.36 -15.44
CA ILE A 118 15.81 42.24 -15.48
C ILE A 118 16.29 43.68 -15.35
N VAL A 119 16.17 44.43 -16.44
CA VAL A 119 16.54 45.85 -16.47
C VAL A 119 15.73 46.64 -15.44
N GLY A 120 16.42 47.39 -14.58
CA GLY A 120 15.76 48.27 -13.59
C GLY A 120 15.14 47.53 -12.39
N PHE A 121 15.50 46.27 -12.15
CA PHE A 121 14.95 45.47 -11.05
C PHE A 121 15.04 46.15 -9.67
N THR A 122 16.15 46.85 -9.38
CA THR A 122 16.33 47.61 -8.14
C THR A 122 15.25 48.69 -7.96
N SER A 123 14.91 49.42 -9.03
CA SER A 123 13.89 50.45 -9.01
C SER A 123 12.49 49.86 -8.84
N ILE A 124 12.23 48.70 -9.47
CA ILE A 124 10.97 47.96 -9.30
C ILE A 124 10.82 47.54 -7.82
N CYS A 125 11.87 46.98 -7.22
CA CYS A 125 11.85 46.57 -5.82
C CYS A 125 11.69 47.74 -4.84
N ALA A 126 12.18 48.94 -5.19
CA ALA A 126 12.05 50.14 -4.36
C ALA A 126 10.63 50.74 -4.39
N THR A 127 9.84 50.44 -5.44
CA THR A 127 8.53 51.06 -5.69
C THR A 127 7.36 50.11 -5.49
N ALA A 128 7.55 48.82 -5.73
CA ALA A 128 6.54 47.79 -5.60
C ALA A 128 6.53 47.15 -4.20
N THR A 129 5.38 46.61 -3.80
CA THR A 129 5.32 45.79 -2.58
C THR A 129 6.06 44.46 -2.80
N PRO A 130 6.63 43.86 -1.75
CA PRO A 130 7.32 42.56 -1.87
C PRO A 130 6.46 41.48 -2.55
N MET A 131 5.16 41.43 -2.24
CA MET A 131 4.26 40.45 -2.83
C MET A 131 4.08 40.65 -4.35
N MET A 132 4.03 41.91 -4.83
CA MET A 132 3.97 42.21 -6.26
C MET A 132 5.26 41.79 -6.97
N VAL A 133 6.42 42.02 -6.36
CA VAL A 133 7.72 41.59 -6.91
C VAL A 133 7.77 40.06 -7.03
N ILE A 134 7.37 39.33 -5.99
CA ILE A 134 7.33 37.86 -5.99
C ILE A 134 6.38 37.35 -7.08
N ASN A 135 5.18 37.91 -7.19
CA ASN A 135 4.23 37.51 -8.22
C ASN A 135 4.76 37.77 -9.64
N MET A 136 5.44 38.89 -9.87
CA MET A 136 6.09 39.20 -11.15
C MET A 136 7.15 38.15 -11.50
N LEU A 137 8.05 37.83 -10.55
CA LEU A 137 9.11 36.84 -10.75
C LEU A 137 8.55 35.44 -10.98
N GLN A 138 7.54 35.04 -10.20
CA GLN A 138 6.90 33.75 -10.35
C GLN A 138 6.27 33.60 -11.74
N ASN A 139 5.56 34.62 -12.23
CA ASN A 139 4.98 34.60 -13.58
C ASN A 139 6.05 34.52 -14.67
N LEU A 140 7.14 35.27 -14.53
CA LEU A 140 8.25 35.26 -15.48
C LEU A 140 8.93 33.89 -15.55
N TYR A 141 9.32 33.34 -14.39
CA TYR A 141 10.03 32.06 -14.35
C TYR A 141 9.15 30.87 -14.71
N ASN A 142 7.85 30.89 -14.36
CA ASN A 142 6.92 29.85 -14.81
C ASN A 142 6.83 29.79 -16.34
N GLN A 143 6.81 30.94 -17.02
CA GLN A 143 6.81 30.98 -18.48
C GLN A 143 8.13 30.46 -19.06
N PHE A 144 9.27 30.86 -18.46
CA PHE A 144 10.57 30.32 -18.86
C PHE A 144 10.63 28.80 -18.72
N ASP A 145 10.19 28.25 -17.59
CA ASP A 145 10.24 26.81 -17.32
C ASP A 145 9.38 26.03 -18.33
N VAL A 146 8.23 26.58 -18.74
CA VAL A 146 7.40 26.01 -19.81
C VAL A 146 8.14 25.99 -21.15
N TYR A 147 8.76 27.10 -21.56
CA TYR A 147 9.53 27.14 -22.81
C TYR A 147 10.78 26.28 -22.76
N CYS A 148 11.46 26.19 -21.60
CA CYS A 148 12.58 25.29 -21.40
C CYS A 148 12.19 23.83 -21.63
N GLY A 149 11.05 23.41 -21.08
CA GLY A 149 10.50 22.07 -21.31
C GLY A 149 10.07 21.81 -22.77
N GLN A 150 9.58 22.82 -23.49
CA GLN A 150 9.20 22.69 -24.90
C GLN A 150 10.40 22.61 -25.85
N LEU A 151 11.48 23.34 -25.52
CA LEU A 151 12.70 23.41 -26.34
C LEU A 151 13.77 22.39 -25.91
N ASP A 152 13.48 21.57 -24.89
CA ASP A 152 14.40 20.59 -24.31
C ASP A 152 15.75 21.22 -23.88
N VAL A 153 15.67 22.39 -23.25
CA VAL A 153 16.83 23.09 -22.69
C VAL A 153 16.81 23.02 -21.16
N TYR A 154 17.98 22.76 -20.58
CA TYR A 154 18.16 22.69 -19.13
C TYR A 154 18.41 24.09 -18.55
N LYS A 155 17.71 24.42 -17.46
CA LYS A 155 17.82 25.68 -16.71
C LYS A 155 18.77 25.54 -15.53
#